data_AF-A0A3C1B845-F1
#
_entry.id   AF-A0A3C1B845-F1
#
_cell.length_a   1.000
_cell.length_b   1.000
_cell.length_c   1.000
_cell.angle_alpha   90.00
_cell.angle_beta   90.00
_cell.angle_gamma   90.00
#
_symmetry.space_group_name_H-M   'P 1'
#
loop_
_entity.id
_entity.type
_entity.pdbx_description
1 polymer ?
#
loop_
_entity_poly.entity_id
_entity_poly.type
_entity_poly.pdbx_seq_one_letter_code
_entity_poly.pdbx_strand_id
1 'polypeptide(L)'
;MGAVYFYHLTQHPLETTLPLLLQKAVAAGWRTEVRGTDPARLAWLDERLWVQQPDKFLPHALDSEAEASESPIVLSTEPVDNVRCKMIVDGALVSAAEVQACERVCVLFDGH
;
A
#
# COMPACT_ATOMS: atom_id res chain seq x y z
N MET A 1 7.89 9.58 15.28
CA MET A 1 6.93 10.70 15.22
C MET A 1 6.04 10.39 14.03
N GLY A 2 4.85 9.82 14.27
CA GLY A 2 3.99 9.33 13.20
C GLY A 2 3.37 10.46 12.38
N ALA A 3 3.26 10.29 11.06
CA ALA A 3 2.60 11.24 10.18
C ALA A 3 1.50 10.55 9.36
N VAL A 4 0.32 11.17 9.30
CA VAL A 4 -0.81 10.71 8.48
C VAL A 4 -1.06 11.70 7.35
N TYR A 5 -1.13 11.18 6.13
CA TYR A 5 -1.44 11.92 4.92
C TYR A 5 -2.77 11.43 4.37
N PHE A 6 -3.64 12.35 3.99
CA PHE A 6 -4.91 12.03 3.35
C PHE A 6 -4.83 12.44 1.88
N TYR A 7 -5.04 11.48 0.98
CA TYR A 7 -5.06 11.68 -0.45
C TYR A 7 -6.49 11.50 -0.95
N HIS A 8 -7.03 12.52 -1.61
CA HIS A 8 -8.28 12.40 -2.36
C HIS A 8 -7.93 12.32 -3.84
N LEU A 9 -8.19 11.16 -4.44
CA LEU A 9 -7.85 10.87 -5.83
C LEU A 9 -9.00 11.33 -6.74
N THR A 10 -8.84 12.52 -7.33
CA THR A 10 -9.88 13.13 -8.18
C THR A 10 -9.51 13.21 -9.66
N GLN A 11 -8.26 12.90 -10.01
CA GLN A 11 -7.74 13.04 -11.38
C GLN A 11 -7.35 11.70 -12.00
N HIS A 12 -6.83 10.79 -11.18
CA HIS A 12 -6.37 9.46 -11.60
C HIS A 12 -6.85 8.45 -10.57
N PRO A 13 -7.24 7.24 -11.00
CA PRO A 13 -7.72 6.20 -10.10
C PRO A 13 -6.58 5.64 -9.23
N LEU A 14 -6.94 4.84 -8.23
CA LEU A 14 -6.02 4.24 -7.29
C LEU A 14 -4.86 3.49 -7.97
N GLU A 15 -5.15 2.60 -8.92
CA GLU A 15 -4.16 1.75 -9.59
C GLU A 15 -3.12 2.54 -10.40
N THR A 16 -3.40 3.78 -10.75
CA THR A 16 -2.46 4.68 -11.43
C THR A 16 -1.65 5.51 -10.43
N THR A 17 -2.27 5.98 -9.35
CA THR A 17 -1.60 6.85 -8.36
C THR A 17 -0.76 6.06 -7.36
N LEU A 18 -1.28 4.92 -6.88
CA LEU A 18 -0.65 4.09 -5.84
C LEU A 18 0.79 3.69 -6.20
N PRO A 19 1.10 3.21 -7.43
CA PRO A 19 2.48 2.89 -7.81
C PRO A 19 3.49 4.03 -7.59
N LEU A 20 3.09 5.29 -7.78
CA LEU A 20 3.97 6.45 -7.62
C LEU A 20 4.29 6.70 -6.14
N LEU A 21 3.33 6.44 -5.26
CA LEU A 21 3.51 6.55 -3.81
C LEU A 21 4.36 5.39 -3.28
N LEU A 22 4.10 4.17 -3.76
CA LEU A 22 4.88 2.98 -3.41
C LEU A 22 6.35 3.13 -3.83
N GLN A 23 6.64 3.65 -5.02
CA GLN A 23 8.01 3.97 -5.45
C GLN A 23 8.73 4.88 -4.48
N LYS A 24 8.06 5.93 -3.99
CA LYS A 24 8.65 6.87 -3.03
C LYS A 24 8.93 6.21 -1.69
N ALA A 25 8.04 5.32 -1.23
CA ALA A 25 8.23 4.59 0.02
C ALA A 25 9.40 3.58 -0.09
N VAL A 26 9.46 2.82 -1.18
CA VAL A 26 10.56 1.89 -1.47
C VAL A 26 11.89 2.63 -1.62
N ALA A 27 11.92 3.76 -2.34
CA ALA A 27 13.11 4.59 -2.48
C ALA A 27 13.60 5.19 -1.14
N ALA A 28 12.70 5.35 -0.16
CA ALA A 28 13.05 5.73 1.21
C ALA A 28 13.50 4.54 2.08
N GLY A 29 13.56 3.33 1.52
CA GLY A 29 13.95 2.10 2.23
C GLY A 29 12.88 1.57 3.17
N TRP A 30 11.59 1.89 2.94
CA TRP A 30 10.49 1.45 3.79
C TRP A 30 9.79 0.22 3.24
N ARG A 31 9.69 -0.82 4.08
CA ARG A 31 8.73 -1.90 3.85
C ARG A 31 7.32 -1.35 4.04
N THR A 32 6.45 -1.57 3.07
CA THR A 32 5.17 -0.88 2.94
C THR A 32 4.01 -1.88 2.89
N GLU A 33 2.98 -1.65 3.69
CA GLU A 33 1.71 -2.36 3.61
C GLU A 33 0.74 -1.57 2.72
N VAL A 34 0.02 -2.25 1.84
CA VAL A 34 -1.18 -1.74 1.19
C VAL A 34 -2.36 -2.48 1.82
N ARG A 35 -3.08 -1.81 2.73
CA ARG A 35 -4.18 -2.41 3.47
C ARG A 35 -5.52 -2.05 2.85
N GLY A 36 -6.23 -3.05 2.37
CA GLY A 36 -7.62 -2.96 1.89
C GLY A 36 -8.59 -3.73 2.78
N THR A 37 -9.84 -3.84 2.35
CA THR A 37 -10.89 -4.57 3.09
C THR A 37 -11.39 -5.82 2.36
N ASP A 38 -11.12 -5.94 1.07
CA ASP A 38 -11.61 -7.02 0.22
C ASP A 38 -10.43 -7.76 -0.45
N PRO A 39 -10.21 -9.05 -0.15
CA PRO A 39 -9.17 -9.85 -0.78
C PRO A 39 -9.25 -9.89 -2.31
N ALA A 40 -10.46 -9.93 -2.89
CA ALA A 40 -10.63 -9.98 -4.34
C ALA A 40 -10.20 -8.66 -5.00
N ARG A 41 -10.48 -7.53 -4.33
CA ARG A 41 -10.04 -6.20 -4.77
C ARG A 41 -8.52 -6.06 -4.67
N LEU A 42 -7.90 -6.59 -3.63
CA LEU A 42 -6.45 -6.60 -3.46
C LEU A 42 -5.76 -7.49 -4.49
N ALA A 43 -6.30 -8.67 -4.80
CA ALA A 43 -5.77 -9.53 -5.87
C ALA A 43 -5.85 -8.85 -7.24
N TRP A 44 -6.96 -8.17 -7.54
CA TRP A 44 -7.04 -7.35 -8.75
C TRP A 44 -6.01 -6.22 -8.77
N LEU A 45 -5.77 -5.57 -7.62
CA LEU A 45 -4.80 -4.49 -7.52
C LEU A 45 -3.37 -5.00 -7.71
N ASP A 46 -3.02 -6.15 -7.14
CA ASP A 46 -1.76 -6.87 -7.36
C ASP A 46 -1.47 -7.05 -8.85
N GLU A 47 -2.41 -7.66 -9.59
CA GLU A 47 -2.29 -7.84 -11.04
C GLU A 47 -2.04 -6.51 -11.78
N ARG A 48 -2.73 -5.44 -11.36
CA ARG A 48 -2.58 -4.12 -11.97
C ARG A 48 -1.23 -3.48 -11.70
N LEU A 49 -0.69 -3.64 -10.49
CA LEU A 49 0.63 -3.13 -10.12
C LEU A 49 1.73 -3.77 -10.95
N TRP A 50 1.58 -5.05 -11.33
CA TRP A 50 2.49 -5.73 -12.27
C TRP A 50 2.39 -5.20 -13.70
N VAL A 51 1.19 -4.91 -14.20
CA VAL A 51 0.95 -4.54 -15.60
C VAL A 51 1.25 -3.07 -15.91
N GLN A 52 0.96 -2.15 -14.99
CA GLN A 52 0.99 -0.71 -15.31
C GLN A 52 2.40 -0.09 -15.39
N GLN A 53 3.48 -0.81 -15.02
CA GLN A 53 4.84 -0.24 -14.98
C GLN A 53 5.93 -1.17 -15.54
N PRO A 54 5.95 -1.44 -16.86
CA PRO A 54 6.99 -2.28 -17.46
C PRO A 54 8.42 -1.77 -17.21
N ASP A 55 8.60 -0.45 -17.06
CA ASP A 55 9.92 0.16 -16.88
C ASP A 55 10.36 0.31 -15.41
N LYS A 56 9.49 -0.02 -14.45
CA LYS A 56 9.77 0.14 -13.01
C LYS A 56 9.26 -1.05 -12.22
N PHE A 57 10.18 -1.96 -11.94
CA PHE A 57 9.93 -3.12 -11.11
C PHE A 57 9.58 -2.71 -9.67
N LEU A 58 8.36 -3.01 -9.24
CA LEU A 58 7.89 -2.87 -7.87
C LEU A 58 7.64 -4.27 -7.32
N PRO A 59 8.62 -4.92 -6.65
CA PRO A 59 8.39 -6.22 -6.06
C PRO A 59 7.35 -6.11 -4.94
N HIS A 60 6.25 -6.86 -5.09
CA HIS A 60 5.14 -6.92 -4.15
C HIS A 60 4.54 -8.32 -4.16
N ALA A 61 3.79 -8.63 -3.10
CA ALA A 61 3.08 -9.89 -2.93
C ALA A 61 1.81 -9.67 -2.10
N LEU A 62 0.84 -10.57 -2.26
CA LEU A 62 -0.29 -10.70 -1.34
C LEU A 62 0.19 -11.31 -0.01
N ASP A 63 -0.42 -10.94 1.11
CA ASP A 63 -0.12 -11.50 2.44
C ASP A 63 -0.32 -13.03 2.54
N SER A 64 -1.15 -13.59 1.65
CA SER A 64 -1.37 -15.03 1.52
C SER A 64 -0.24 -15.79 0.81
N GLU A 65 0.71 -15.11 0.19
CA GLU A 65 1.80 -15.72 -0.58
C GLU A 65 3.02 -16.02 0.31
N ALA A 66 3.83 -17.02 -0.08
CA ALA A 66 4.97 -17.47 0.73
C ALA A 66 6.07 -16.38 0.82
N GLU A 67 6.21 -15.60 -0.24
CA GLU A 67 7.22 -14.57 -0.45
C GLU A 67 6.82 -13.22 0.20
N ALA A 68 5.63 -13.12 0.82
CA ALA A 68 5.13 -11.88 1.43
C ALA A 68 6.05 -11.32 2.53
N SER A 69 6.72 -12.20 3.25
CA SER A 69 7.65 -11.81 4.32
C SER A 69 8.93 -11.14 3.78
N GLU A 70 9.34 -11.48 2.55
CA GLU A 70 10.54 -10.96 1.90
C GLU A 70 10.24 -9.78 0.96
N SER A 71 8.97 -9.59 0.60
CA SER A 71 8.54 -8.53 -0.28
C SER A 71 8.61 -7.15 0.40
N PRO A 72 9.15 -6.11 -0.27
CA PRO A 72 9.19 -4.76 0.28
C PRO A 72 7.82 -4.08 0.29
N ILE A 73 6.87 -4.61 -0.48
CA ILE A 73 5.47 -4.18 -0.48
C ILE A 73 4.61 -5.43 -0.24
N VAL A 74 3.64 -5.34 0.66
CA VAL A 74 2.68 -6.41 0.92
C VAL A 74 1.26 -5.86 0.84
N LEU A 75 0.39 -6.53 0.09
CA LEU A 75 -1.03 -6.25 0.02
C LEU A 75 -1.74 -7.14 1.04
N SER A 76 -2.53 -6.57 1.94
CA SER A 76 -3.18 -7.32 3.03
C SER A 76 -4.55 -6.79 3.39
N THR A 77 -5.37 -7.65 4.00
CA THR A 77 -6.62 -7.22 4.67
C THR A 77 -6.43 -7.02 6.17
N GLU A 78 -5.44 -7.70 6.74
CA GLU A 78 -5.11 -7.63 8.16
C GLU A 78 -3.74 -6.96 8.39
N PRO A 79 -3.45 -6.53 9.63
CA PRO A 79 -2.18 -5.92 9.94
C PRO A 79 -0.96 -6.79 9.68
N VAL A 80 -0.02 -6.23 8.91
CA VAL A 80 1.31 -6.81 8.69
C VAL A 80 2.34 -6.16 9.62
N ASP A 81 3.12 -6.99 10.31
CA ASP A 81 4.23 -6.56 11.15
C ASP A 81 5.42 -6.06 10.31
N ASN A 82 6.36 -5.35 10.96
CA ASN A 82 7.61 -4.91 10.34
C ASN A 82 7.42 -4.04 9.09
N VAL A 83 6.39 -3.17 9.09
CA VAL A 83 6.16 -2.17 8.04
C VAL A 83 6.40 -0.77 8.59
N ARG A 84 7.06 0.07 7.79
CA ARG A 84 7.37 1.47 8.13
C ARG A 84 6.45 2.45 7.41
N CYS A 85 5.76 2.01 6.37
CA CYS A 85 4.76 2.79 5.67
C CYS A 85 3.47 1.97 5.47
N LYS A 86 2.31 2.64 5.52
CA LYS A 86 1.01 2.02 5.23
C LYS A 86 0.26 2.85 4.20
N MET A 87 -0.29 2.20 3.18
CA MET A 87 -1.23 2.75 2.21
C MET A 87 -2.60 2.14 2.52
N ILE A 88 -3.47 2.92 3.14
CA ILE A 88 -4.81 2.50 3.55
C ILE A 88 -5.77 2.84 2.42
N VAL A 89 -6.43 1.82 1.87
CA VAL A 89 -7.34 1.92 0.73
C VAL A 89 -8.70 1.31 1.10
N ASP A 90 -9.72 1.56 0.27
CA ASP A 90 -11.05 0.95 0.38
C ASP A 90 -11.73 1.08 1.75
N GLY A 91 -11.39 2.14 2.50
CA GLY A 91 -11.94 2.38 3.84
C GLY A 91 -11.39 1.46 4.94
N ALA A 92 -10.28 0.77 4.69
CA ALA A 92 -9.59 0.00 5.72
C ALA A 92 -9.22 0.87 6.93
N LEU A 93 -9.17 0.25 8.11
CA LEU A 93 -8.92 0.96 9.36
C LEU A 93 -7.43 0.91 9.74
N VAL A 94 -6.99 1.99 10.38
CA VAL A 94 -5.66 2.10 10.98
C VAL A 94 -5.81 2.74 12.35
N SER A 95 -5.17 2.14 13.36
CA SER A 95 -5.21 2.63 14.73
C SER A 95 -4.21 3.77 14.95
N ALA A 96 -4.44 4.57 15.99
CA ALA A 96 -3.48 5.60 16.41
C ALA A 96 -2.11 5.01 16.80
N ALA A 97 -2.10 3.79 17.35
CA ALA A 97 -0.85 3.09 17.70
C ALA A 97 -0.03 2.76 16.45
N GLU A 98 -0.67 2.24 15.40
CA GLU A 98 -0.02 1.97 14.13
C GLU A 98 0.51 3.25 13.48
N VAL A 99 -0.25 4.35 13.54
CA VAL A 99 0.21 5.65 13.06
C VAL A 99 1.49 6.09 13.76
N GLN A 100 1.58 5.93 15.09
CA GLN A 100 2.77 6.31 15.83
C GLN A 100 3.98 5.40 15.57
N ALA A 101 3.73 4.13 15.25
CA ALA A 101 4.77 3.14 14.96
C ALA A 101 5.35 3.25 13.54
N CYS A 102 4.61 3.82 12.60
CA CYS A 102 5.05 4.01 11.22
C CYS A 102 5.70 5.38 10.99
N GLU A 103 6.60 5.44 10.00
CA GLU A 103 7.14 6.71 9.50
C GLU A 103 6.07 7.49 8.72
N ARG A 104 5.18 6.78 8.03
CA ARG A 104 4.11 7.38 7.24
C ARG A 104 2.91 6.46 7.07
N VAL A 105 1.73 6.98 7.36
CA VAL A 105 0.45 6.38 6.97
C VAL A 105 -0.19 7.28 5.92
N CYS A 106 -0.57 6.71 4.78
CA CYS A 106 -1.31 7.37 3.73
C CYS A 106 -2.70 6.77 3.69
N VAL A 107 -3.75 7.58 3.81
CA VAL A 107 -5.14 7.15 3.62
C VAL A 107 -5.60 7.69 2.28
N LEU A 108 -6.02 6.79 1.39
CA LEU A 108 -6.40 7.11 0.03
C LEU A 108 -7.92 6.97 -0.12
N PHE A 109 -8.56 8.06 -0.52
CA PHE A 109 -9.96 8.10 -0.91
C PHE A 109 -10.02 8.14 -2.43
N ASP A 110 -10.50 7.08 -3.05
CA ASP A 110 -10.71 7.01 -4.49
C ASP A 110 -12.08 7.60 -4.85
N GLY A 111 -12.09 8.59 -5.75
CA GLY A 111 -13.30 9.27 -6.23
C GLY A 111 -13.77 8.81 -7.61
N HIS A 112 -13.15 7.76 -8.18
CA HIS A 112 -13.40 7.24 -9.53
C HIS A 112 -14.34 6.03 -9.56
#